data_AF-A0A2E1EMV5-F1
#
_entry.id   AF-A0A2E1EMV5-F1
#
_cell.length_a   1.000
_cell.length_b   1.000
_cell.length_c   1.000
_cell.angle_alpha   90.00
_cell.angle_beta   90.00
_cell.angle_gamma   90.00
#
_symmetry.space_group_name_H-M   'P 1'
#
loop_
_entity.id
_entity.type
_entity.pdbx_description
1 polymer ?
#
loop_
_entity_poly.entity_id
_entity_poly.type
_entity_poly.pdbx_seq_one_letter_code
_entity_poly.pdbx_strand_id
1 'polypeptide(L)'
;MSLKVIRYKNYGCIMCSEESKDPYDNKFFWSFFELSNGEIIDLNFTENLTNGKVTSIDYFFGYSKTELKTGEIREYKFGNAKPNTREFSNEFFDWFDANPPVKDCKELIWPTKDEEKCVKEFFDKNILKTKEVPTNIITL
;
A
#
# COMPACT_ATOMS: atom_id res chain seq x y z
N MET A 1 22.98 -8.14 6.31
CA MET A 1 22.83 -7.03 5.34
C MET A 1 21.81 -6.06 5.90
N SER A 2 21.98 -4.75 5.73
CA SER A 2 20.93 -3.80 6.12
C SER A 2 19.77 -3.90 5.13
N LEU A 3 18.55 -3.90 5.66
CA LEU A 3 17.32 -3.92 4.89
C LEU A 3 17.19 -2.64 4.06
N LYS A 4 16.80 -2.77 2.79
CA LYS A 4 16.62 -1.63 1.87
C LYS A 4 15.44 -1.89 0.95
N VAL A 5 14.77 -0.82 0.52
CA VAL A 5 13.86 -0.86 -0.62
C VAL A 5 14.70 -1.04 -1.89
N ILE A 6 14.34 -2.00 -2.74
CA ILE A 6 15.00 -2.27 -4.02
C ILE A 6 14.16 -1.89 -5.24
N ARG A 7 12.83 -1.92 -5.09
CA ARG A 7 11.90 -1.29 -6.03
C ARG A 7 10.60 -0.92 -5.36
N TYR A 8 9.89 0.04 -5.93
CA TYR A 8 8.57 0.44 -5.45
C TYR A 8 7.63 0.89 -6.57
N LYS A 9 6.35 0.98 -6.24
CA LYS A 9 5.30 1.58 -7.08
C LYS A 9 4.31 2.33 -6.20
N ASN A 10 4.12 3.62 -6.44
CA ASN A 10 3.14 4.46 -5.74
C ASN A 10 1.86 4.57 -6.59
N TYR A 11 0.70 4.35 -5.96
CA TYR A 11 -0.60 4.38 -6.64
C TYR A 11 -1.35 5.71 -6.51
N GLY A 12 -0.94 6.63 -5.62
CA GLY A 12 -1.71 7.87 -5.38
C GLY A 12 -2.88 7.69 -4.40
N CYS A 13 -3.81 8.66 -4.32
CA CYS A 13 -5.12 8.43 -3.66
C CYS A 13 -5.88 7.46 -4.54
N ILE A 14 -5.95 6.20 -4.14
CA ILE A 14 -6.67 5.16 -4.90
C ILE A 14 -8.10 4.98 -4.39
N MET A 15 -8.35 5.37 -3.14
CA MET A 15 -9.66 5.38 -2.50
C MET A 15 -9.77 6.63 -1.64
N CYS A 16 -10.92 7.28 -1.65
CA CYS A 16 -11.20 8.41 -0.79
C CYS A 16 -12.70 8.30 -0.36
N SER A 17 -13.13 8.94 0.73
CA SER A 17 -14.53 8.85 1.19
C SER A 17 -15.52 9.31 0.13
N GLU A 18 -16.72 8.72 0.14
CA GLU A 18 -17.84 9.20 -0.69
C GLU A 18 -18.25 10.61 -0.26
N GLU A 19 -18.77 11.40 -1.21
CA GLU A 19 -19.29 12.73 -0.90
C GLU A 19 -20.44 12.63 0.10
N SER A 20 -20.26 13.28 1.26
CA SER A 20 -21.26 13.30 2.32
C SER A 20 -21.42 14.70 2.89
N LYS A 21 -22.47 14.92 3.68
CA LYS A 21 -22.64 16.15 4.48
C LYS A 21 -21.88 16.08 5.80
N ASP A 22 -21.30 14.94 6.13
CA ASP A 22 -20.54 14.77 7.36
C ASP A 22 -19.24 15.57 7.26
N PRO A 23 -18.76 16.13 8.37
CA PRO A 23 -17.54 16.90 8.35
C PRO A 23 -16.29 16.00 8.25
N TYR A 24 -16.43 14.68 8.18
CA TYR A 24 -15.33 13.72 8.26
C TYR A 24 -15.11 13.04 6.92
N ASP A 25 -13.86 13.07 6.43
CA ASP A 25 -13.45 12.38 5.20
C ASP A 25 -12.13 11.63 5.42
N ASN A 26 -11.85 10.66 4.56
CA ASN A 26 -10.61 9.91 4.52
C ASN A 26 -10.04 9.91 3.10
N LYS A 27 -8.72 10.02 2.98
CA LYS A 27 -7.98 9.76 1.75
C LYS A 27 -6.99 8.63 1.99
N PHE A 28 -7.06 7.60 1.17
CA PHE A 28 -6.22 6.41 1.27
C PHE A 28 -5.21 6.39 0.12
N PHE A 29 -3.94 6.53 0.49
CA PHE A 29 -2.82 6.49 -0.43
C PHE A 29 -2.11 5.15 -0.32
N TRP A 30 -1.91 4.46 -1.45
CA TRP A 30 -1.27 3.14 -1.45
C TRP A 30 0.07 3.12 -2.17
N SER A 31 1.03 2.39 -1.61
CA SER A 31 2.33 2.12 -2.22
C SER A 31 2.79 0.70 -1.91
N PHE A 32 3.54 0.10 -2.82
CA PHE A 32 4.14 -1.23 -2.64
C PHE A 32 5.66 -1.13 -2.74
N PHE A 33 6.35 -1.83 -1.84
CA PHE A 33 7.81 -1.81 -1.71
C PHE A 33 8.35 -3.22 -1.65
N GLU A 34 9.23 -3.57 -2.58
CA GLU A 34 10.03 -4.78 -2.41
C GLU A 34 11.29 -4.43 -1.63
N LEU A 35 11.56 -5.25 -0.63
CA LEU A 35 12.71 -5.12 0.24
C LEU A 35 13.81 -6.10 -0.17
N SER A 36 15.04 -5.84 0.26
CA SER A 36 16.22 -6.65 -0.07
C SER A 36 16.17 -8.09 0.47
N ASN A 37 15.23 -8.42 1.35
CA ASN A 37 14.94 -9.78 1.82
C ASN A 37 13.92 -10.52 0.92
N GLY A 38 13.40 -9.88 -0.13
CA GLY A 38 12.43 -10.42 -1.07
C GLY A 38 10.97 -10.21 -0.67
N GLU A 39 10.69 -9.70 0.53
CA GLU A 39 9.33 -9.41 0.97
C GLU A 39 8.78 -8.15 0.29
N ILE A 40 7.49 -8.17 -0.02
CA ILE A 40 6.78 -7.02 -0.58
C ILE A 40 5.80 -6.48 0.45
N ILE A 41 6.09 -5.28 0.93
CA ILE A 41 5.27 -4.56 1.90
C ILE A 41 4.30 -3.66 1.16
N ASP A 42 3.01 -3.76 1.50
CA ASP A 42 2.02 -2.77 1.13
C ASP A 42 1.91 -1.73 2.25
N LEU A 43 1.95 -0.46 1.86
CA LEU A 43 1.77 0.69 2.74
C LEU A 43 0.48 1.38 2.35
N ASN A 44 -0.45 1.48 3.31
CA ASN A 44 -1.56 2.41 3.24
C ASN A 44 -1.26 3.61 4.15
N PHE A 45 -1.07 4.77 3.54
CA PHE A 45 -0.99 6.05 4.21
C PHE A 45 -2.38 6.72 4.18
N THR A 46 -2.97 6.93 5.34
CA THR A 46 -4.30 7.52 5.45
C THR A 46 -4.21 8.95 5.94
N GLU A 47 -4.89 9.87 5.27
CA GLU A 47 -5.19 11.19 5.81
C GLU A 47 -6.64 11.20 6.28
N ASN A 48 -6.86 11.55 7.55
CA ASN A 48 -8.18 11.79 8.10
C ASN A 48 -8.43 13.29 8.09
N LEU A 49 -9.56 13.71 7.53
CA LEU A 49 -9.91 15.09 7.34
C LEU A 49 -11.10 15.46 8.21
N THR A 50 -11.11 16.70 8.69
CA THR A 50 -12.29 17.34 9.27
C THR A 50 -12.53 18.66 8.56
N ASN A 51 -13.71 18.82 7.95
CA ASN A 51 -14.08 19.96 7.11
C ASN A 51 -13.06 20.21 5.99
N GLY A 52 -12.64 19.15 5.28
CA GLY A 52 -11.67 19.23 4.18
C GLY A 52 -10.23 19.54 4.58
N LYS A 53 -9.90 19.55 5.88
CA LYS A 53 -8.53 19.76 6.38
C LYS A 53 -8.02 18.51 7.08
N VAL A 54 -6.78 18.11 6.79
CA VAL A 54 -6.14 16.97 7.46
C VAL A 54 -5.97 17.26 8.95
N THR A 55 -6.52 16.39 9.79
CA THR A 55 -6.46 16.49 11.27
C THR A 55 -5.62 15.38 11.89
N SER A 56 -5.53 14.22 11.25
CA SER A 56 -4.59 13.16 11.64
C SER A 56 -4.14 12.35 10.42
N ILE A 57 -3.05 11.60 10.62
CA ILE A 57 -2.49 10.70 9.62
C ILE A 57 -2.20 9.35 10.25
N ASP A 58 -2.36 8.28 9.48
CA ASP A 58 -2.10 6.91 9.92
C ASP A 58 -1.24 6.17 8.89
N TYR A 59 -0.44 5.22 9.37
CA TYR A 59 0.34 4.32 8.55
C TYR A 59 -0.09 2.90 8.88
N PHE A 60 -0.48 2.15 7.85
CA PHE A 60 -0.69 0.72 7.92
C PHE A 60 0.33 0.02 7.03
N PHE A 61 0.95 -1.04 7.56
CA PHE A 61 1.90 -1.87 6.86
C PHE A 61 1.40 -3.31 6.87
N GLY A 62 1.30 -3.90 5.68
CA GLY A 62 0.93 -5.30 5.50
C GLY A 62 1.98 -6.03 4.66
N TYR A 63 2.04 -7.35 4.82
CA TYR A 63 2.60 -8.17 3.76
C TYR A 63 1.57 -8.27 2.65
N SER A 64 2.01 -8.01 1.42
CA SER A 64 1.14 -8.15 0.26
C SER A 64 0.90 -9.61 -0.14
N LYS A 65 1.55 -10.56 0.55
CA LYS A 65 1.43 -12.01 0.39
C LYS A 65 0.63 -12.62 1.55
N THR A 66 -0.36 -13.44 1.21
CA THR A 66 -1.16 -14.21 2.17
C THR A 66 -1.28 -15.66 1.71
N GLU A 67 -1.03 -16.61 2.62
CA GLU A 67 -1.31 -18.03 2.41
C GLU A 67 -2.66 -18.39 3.07
N LEU A 68 -3.55 -19.04 2.32
CA LEU A 68 -4.84 -19.52 2.81
C LEU A 68 -4.70 -20.88 3.50
N LYS A 69 -5.69 -21.24 4.33
CA LYS A 69 -5.80 -22.59 4.91
C LYS A 69 -5.88 -23.71 3.86
N THR A 70 -6.27 -23.37 2.64
CA THR A 70 -6.30 -24.28 1.48
C THR A 70 -4.91 -24.53 0.87
N GLY A 71 -3.89 -23.75 1.25
CA GLY A 71 -2.56 -23.74 0.65
C GLY A 71 -2.42 -22.80 -0.57
N GLU A 72 -3.49 -22.13 -0.98
CA GLU A 72 -3.43 -21.10 -2.03
C GLU A 72 -2.64 -19.88 -1.52
N ILE A 73 -1.73 -19.37 -2.35
CA ILE A 73 -0.95 -18.16 -2.06
C ILE A 73 -1.44 -17.04 -2.96
N ARG A 74 -1.82 -15.92 -2.34
CA ARG A 74 -2.18 -14.67 -3.01
C ARG A 74 -1.11 -13.65 -2.71
N GLU A 75 -0.58 -13.00 -3.72
CA GLU A 75 0.54 -12.08 -3.59
C GLU A 75 0.40 -10.96 -4.61
N TYR A 76 0.69 -9.73 -4.20
CA TYR A 76 0.80 -8.61 -5.13
C TYR A 76 1.97 -8.83 -6.08
N LYS A 77 1.74 -8.60 -7.38
CA LYS A 77 2.78 -8.64 -8.40
C LYS A 77 2.90 -7.28 -9.02
N PHE A 78 4.13 -6.76 -9.08
CA PHE A 78 4.40 -5.51 -9.77
C PHE A 78 4.02 -5.61 -11.25
N GLY A 79 2.98 -4.88 -11.63
CA GLY A 79 2.53 -4.77 -13.01
C GLY A 79 3.06 -3.50 -13.71
N ASN A 80 3.01 -3.54 -15.04
CA ASN A 80 3.58 -2.52 -15.93
C ASN A 80 2.53 -1.52 -16.44
N ALA A 81 1.31 -1.53 -15.90
CA ALA A 81 0.31 -0.54 -16.26
C ALA A 81 0.83 0.88 -15.97
N LYS A 82 0.49 1.80 -16.88
CA LYS A 82 0.91 3.21 -16.81
C LYS A 82 -0.02 3.98 -15.87
N PRO A 83 0.50 4.93 -15.08
CA PRO A 83 -0.32 5.83 -14.27
C PRO A 83 -1.51 6.42 -15.02
N ASN A 84 -2.62 6.65 -14.29
CA ASN A 84 -3.86 7.26 -14.81
C ASN A 84 -4.55 6.46 -15.94
N THR A 85 -4.35 5.13 -15.95
CA THR A 85 -5.08 4.21 -16.84
C THR A 85 -5.98 3.29 -16.03
N ARG A 86 -7.00 2.71 -16.69
CA ARG A 86 -7.88 1.74 -16.02
C ARG A 86 -7.10 0.50 -15.59
N GLU A 87 -6.16 0.07 -16.41
CA GLU A 87 -5.28 -1.07 -16.15
C GLU A 87 -4.46 -0.85 -14.87
N PHE A 88 -4.06 0.40 -14.59
CA PHE A 88 -3.34 0.75 -13.36
C PHE A 88 -4.21 0.54 -12.13
N SER A 89 -5.46 0.98 -12.16
CA SER A 89 -6.41 0.72 -11.09
C SER A 89 -6.71 -0.76 -10.95
N ASN A 90 -6.92 -1.48 -12.07
CA ASN A 90 -7.17 -2.92 -12.06
C ASN A 90 -6.02 -3.69 -11.40
N GLU A 91 -4.75 -3.36 -11.68
CA GLU A 91 -3.61 -4.02 -11.01
C GLU A 91 -3.67 -3.93 -9.49
N PHE A 92 -4.12 -2.78 -8.95
CA PHE A 92 -4.34 -2.62 -7.51
C PHE A 92 -5.56 -3.42 -7.03
N PHE A 93 -6.72 -3.25 -7.69
CA PHE A 93 -7.98 -3.85 -7.24
C PHE A 93 -8.01 -5.37 -7.40
N ASP A 94 -7.35 -5.92 -8.43
CA ASP A 94 -7.20 -7.36 -8.61
C ASP A 94 -6.48 -8.01 -7.42
N TRP A 95 -5.51 -7.32 -6.82
CA TRP A 95 -4.88 -7.75 -5.57
C TRP A 95 -5.76 -7.44 -4.34
N PHE A 96 -6.29 -6.22 -4.25
CA PHE A 96 -7.05 -5.75 -3.09
C PHE A 96 -8.32 -6.58 -2.86
N ASP A 97 -9.10 -6.84 -3.92
CA ASP A 97 -10.33 -7.64 -3.87
C ASP A 97 -10.05 -9.13 -3.72
N ALA A 98 -8.83 -9.57 -4.05
CA ALA A 98 -8.38 -10.93 -3.79
C ALA A 98 -7.94 -11.14 -2.33
N ASN A 99 -7.86 -10.10 -1.49
CA ASN A 99 -7.49 -10.29 -0.10
C ASN A 99 -8.55 -11.10 0.65
N PRO A 100 -8.17 -12.23 1.27
CA PRO A 100 -9.10 -13.09 1.98
C PRO A 100 -9.54 -12.45 3.30
N PRO A 101 -10.71 -12.83 3.83
CA PRO A 101 -11.03 -12.61 5.23
C PRO A 101 -9.98 -13.25 6.14
N VAL A 102 -9.61 -12.59 7.24
CA VAL A 102 -8.61 -13.08 8.21
C VAL A 102 -8.87 -14.52 8.69
N LYS A 103 -10.15 -14.91 8.82
CA LYS A 103 -10.55 -16.26 9.22
C LYS A 103 -10.11 -17.37 8.25
N ASP A 104 -9.85 -17.02 6.99
CA ASP A 104 -9.50 -17.95 5.91
C ASP A 104 -7.98 -17.99 5.67
N CYS A 105 -7.24 -17.02 6.22
CA CYS A 105 -5.77 -17.02 6.26
C CYS A 105 -5.26 -18.18 7.11
N LYS A 106 -4.18 -18.82 6.65
CA LYS A 106 -3.47 -19.86 7.39
C LYS A 106 -2.85 -19.30 8.67
N GLU A 107 -2.17 -18.17 8.54
CA GLU A 107 -1.54 -17.43 9.63
C GLU A 107 -1.73 -15.92 9.40
N LEU A 108 -1.83 -15.18 10.51
CA LEU A 108 -1.82 -13.72 10.48
C LEU A 108 -0.40 -13.27 10.81
N ILE A 109 0.33 -12.85 9.79
CA ILE A 109 1.73 -12.41 9.90
C ILE A 109 1.79 -10.93 9.55
N TRP A 110 2.60 -10.18 10.30
CA TRP A 110 2.82 -8.76 10.12
C TRP A 110 4.28 -8.47 9.79
N PRO A 111 4.56 -7.39 9.04
CA PRO A 111 5.93 -6.92 8.84
C PRO A 111 6.64 -6.71 10.18
N THR A 112 7.92 -7.05 10.21
CA THR A 112 8.78 -6.77 11.36
C THR A 112 8.94 -5.27 11.57
N LYS A 113 9.32 -4.85 12.78
CA LYS A 113 9.57 -3.43 13.06
C LYS A 113 10.71 -2.84 12.22
N ASP A 114 11.67 -3.65 11.81
CA ASP A 114 12.74 -3.20 10.92
C ASP A 114 12.21 -2.98 9.48
N GLU A 115 11.28 -3.82 9.00
CA GLU A 115 10.61 -3.65 7.71
C GLU A 115 9.70 -2.42 7.68
N GLU A 116 8.82 -2.29 8.69
CA GLU A 116 7.97 -1.11 8.85
C GLU A 116 8.81 0.17 8.86
N LYS A 117 9.89 0.20 9.66
CA LYS A 117 10.79 1.35 9.74
C LYS A 117 11.48 1.64 8.41
N CYS A 118 11.98 0.62 7.73
CA CYS A 118 12.65 0.77 6.43
C CYS A 118 11.71 1.40 5.38
N VAL A 119 10.49 0.88 5.27
CA VAL A 119 9.48 1.39 4.34
C VAL A 119 9.04 2.80 4.71
N LYS A 120 8.77 3.05 6.00
CA LYS A 120 8.33 4.36 6.48
C LYS A 120 9.37 5.45 6.21
N GLU A 121 10.63 5.22 6.60
CA GLU A 121 11.71 6.18 6.37
C GLU A 121 11.91 6.46 4.88
N PHE A 122 11.77 5.44 4.04
CA PHE A 122 11.84 5.59 2.58
C PHE A 122 10.66 6.41 2.04
N PHE A 123 9.43 6.10 2.44
CA PHE A 123 8.23 6.79 1.99
C PHE A 123 8.23 8.26 2.42
N ASP A 124 8.49 8.54 3.70
CA ASP A 124 8.52 9.89 4.26
C ASP A 124 9.51 10.79 3.51
N LYS A 125 10.69 10.23 3.19
CA LYS A 125 11.77 10.96 2.53
C LYS A 125 11.51 11.19 1.04
N ASN A 126 11.00 10.19 0.33
CA ASN A 126 11.01 10.18 -1.13
C ASN A 126 9.64 10.34 -1.78
N ILE A 127 8.55 9.97 -1.10
CA ILE A 127 7.22 9.85 -1.71
C ILE A 127 6.21 10.77 -1.03
N LEU A 128 6.25 10.97 0.29
CA LEU A 128 5.22 11.67 1.06
C LEU A 128 4.80 13.04 0.47
N LYS A 129 5.77 13.82 -0.02
CA LYS A 129 5.51 15.13 -0.64
C LYS A 129 4.82 15.05 -2.00
N THR A 130 4.98 13.94 -2.70
CA THR A 130 4.41 13.65 -4.02
C THR A 130 3.47 12.46 -3.96
N LYS A 131 2.90 12.17 -2.78
CA LYS A 131 2.10 10.95 -2.53
C LYS A 131 0.93 10.81 -3.49
N GLU A 132 0.40 11.93 -3.98
CA GLU A 132 -0.71 11.97 -4.93
C GLU A 132 -0.32 11.57 -6.36
N VAL A 133 0.98 11.58 -6.68
CA VAL A 133 1.50 11.34 -8.04
C VAL A 133 1.77 9.85 -8.21
N PRO A 134 0.96 9.10 -8.96
CA PRO A 134 1.20 7.69 -9.18
C PRO A 134 2.44 7.50 -10.06
N THR A 135 3.19 6.43 -9.81
CA THR A 135 4.46 6.16 -10.50
C THR A 135 4.36 4.87 -11.31
N ASN A 136 5.20 4.74 -12.34
CA ASN A 136 5.58 3.42 -12.83
C ASN A 136 6.37 2.69 -11.73
N ILE A 137 6.77 1.44 -12.00
CA ILE A 137 7.76 0.75 -11.16
C ILE A 137 9.07 1.54 -11.20
N ILE A 138 9.64 1.81 -10.04
CA ILE A 138 10.94 2.45 -9.87
C ILE A 138 11.88 1.44 -9.19
N THR A 139 12.99 1.12 -9.86
CA THR A 139 14.07 0.27 -9.34
C THR A 139 15.22 1.15 -8.85
N LEU A 140 15.84 0.77 -7.73
CA LEU A 140 16.83 1.55 -6.98
C LEU A 140 18.25 0.95 -7.04
#